data_AF-A0A3B9WWB3-F1
#
_entry.id   AF-A0A3B9WWB3-F1
#
_cell.length_a   1.000
_cell.length_b   1.000
_cell.length_c   1.000
_cell.angle_alpha   90.00
_cell.angle_beta   90.00
_cell.angle_gamma   90.00
#
_symmetry.space_group_name_H-M   'P 1'
#
loop_
_entity.id
_entity.type
_entity.pdbx_description
1 polymer ?
#
loop_
_entity_poly.entity_id
_entity_poly.type
_entity_poly.pdbx_seq_one_letter_code
_entity_poly.pdbx_strand_id
1 'polypeptide(L)'
;YSGTALFCRDEPLKVMYGMGKAEHDGEGRLITAEFPKHFLVTCYTPNAKQDLSRLEYRMEWEDDLRAYLKGLEEKKPVILCGDLNVAHKEIDLKNPKTNHHNAGFTDEERGKLTELLAAGFTDSFRYLYPDRENIYSWWSYRFKAREKNAGWRIDYFIVSDCLKDRIREAVIHTEREGSDHCPVELDIDI
;
A
#
# COMPACT_ATOMS: atom_id res chain seq x y z
N TYR A 1 -2.15 -17.15 6.53
CA TYR A 1 -2.75 -16.44 7.68
C TYR A 1 -2.49 -14.96 7.49
N SER A 2 -3.48 -14.13 7.77
CA SER A 2 -3.52 -12.69 7.50
C SER A 2 -4.66 -12.11 8.36
N GLY A 3 -4.97 -10.83 8.21
CA GLY A 3 -6.11 -10.17 8.82
C GLY A 3 -5.98 -8.66 8.67
N THR A 4 -7.11 -7.98 8.51
CA THR A 4 -7.19 -6.51 8.45
C THR A 4 -8.24 -6.02 9.43
N ALA A 5 -8.07 -4.79 9.90
CA ALA A 5 -9.01 -4.11 10.76
C ALA A 5 -9.04 -2.63 10.39
N LEU A 6 -10.18 -1.99 10.59
CA LEU A 6 -10.38 -0.59 10.28
C LEU A 6 -11.13 0.06 11.45
N PHE A 7 -10.52 1.09 12.02
CA PHE A 7 -11.09 1.85 13.15
C PHE A 7 -11.48 3.24 12.66
N CYS A 8 -12.77 3.57 12.76
CA CYS A 8 -13.29 4.88 12.39
C CYS A 8 -13.87 5.59 13.60
N ARG A 9 -13.65 6.90 13.68
CA ARG A 9 -14.40 7.77 14.59
C ARG A 9 -15.82 8.02 14.06
N ASP A 10 -15.94 8.31 12.77
CA ASP A 10 -17.21 8.57 12.10
C ASP A 10 -17.75 7.27 11.49
N GLU A 11 -19.05 6.99 11.64
CA GLU A 11 -19.64 5.75 11.14
C GLU A 11 -19.72 5.74 9.59
N PRO A 12 -19.18 4.72 8.92
CA PRO A 12 -19.30 4.60 7.46
C PRO A 12 -20.73 4.27 7.06
N LEU A 13 -21.14 4.72 5.87
CA LEU A 13 -22.43 4.39 5.27
C LEU A 13 -22.56 2.88 4.98
N LYS A 14 -21.43 2.24 4.66
CA LYS A 14 -21.36 0.82 4.35
C LYS A 14 -19.96 0.30 4.61
N VAL A 15 -19.86 -0.94 5.08
CA VAL A 15 -18.60 -1.70 5.16
C VAL A 15 -18.71 -2.93 4.25
N MET A 16 -17.66 -3.18 3.48
CA MET A 16 -17.54 -4.31 2.56
C MET A 16 -16.25 -5.07 2.88
N TYR A 17 -16.33 -6.40 2.86
CA TYR A 17 -15.20 -7.29 3.12
C TYR A 17 -14.82 -7.99 1.81
N GLY A 18 -13.54 -7.95 1.46
CA GLY A 18 -13.06 -8.49 0.20
C GLY A 18 -13.38 -7.62 -1.02
N MET A 19 -13.02 -8.14 -2.19
CA MET A 19 -13.24 -7.49 -3.50
C MET A 19 -14.29 -8.19 -4.36
N GLY A 20 -15.00 -9.20 -3.81
CA GLY A 20 -16.06 -9.93 -4.50
C GLY A 20 -15.53 -11.07 -5.38
N LYS A 21 -14.36 -11.60 -5.04
CA LYS A 21 -13.64 -12.67 -5.76
C LYS A 21 -13.27 -13.77 -4.78
N ALA A 22 -13.83 -14.96 -4.96
CA ALA A 22 -13.67 -16.06 -4.01
C ALA A 22 -12.20 -16.50 -3.86
N GLU A 23 -11.42 -16.37 -4.94
CA GLU A 23 -9.98 -16.60 -5.00
C GLU A 23 -9.14 -15.63 -4.14
N HIS A 24 -9.70 -14.48 -3.76
CA HIS A 24 -9.02 -13.42 -3.01
C HIS A 24 -9.60 -13.23 -1.60
N ASP A 25 -10.88 -13.50 -1.41
CA ASP A 25 -11.62 -13.13 -0.21
C ASP A 25 -11.46 -14.11 0.97
N GLY A 26 -10.69 -15.19 0.77
CA GLY A 26 -10.41 -16.20 1.80
C GLY A 26 -9.36 -15.80 2.85
N GLU A 27 -8.60 -14.72 2.64
CA GLU A 27 -7.46 -14.35 3.51
C GLU A 27 -7.68 -13.09 4.37
N GLY A 28 -8.86 -12.45 4.30
CA GLY A 28 -9.18 -11.26 5.13
C GLY A 28 -8.25 -10.07 4.89
N ARG A 29 -7.85 -9.86 3.63
CA ARG A 29 -6.83 -8.88 3.21
C ARG A 29 -7.36 -7.49 2.85
N LEU A 30 -8.67 -7.34 2.69
CA LEU A 30 -9.28 -6.13 2.18
C LEU A 30 -10.55 -5.78 2.96
N ILE A 31 -10.64 -4.54 3.43
CA ILE A 31 -11.87 -3.94 3.97
C ILE A 31 -12.06 -2.59 3.28
N THR A 32 -13.27 -2.35 2.80
CA THR A 32 -13.67 -1.07 2.22
C THR A 32 -14.78 -0.44 3.06
N ALA A 33 -14.55 0.77 3.53
CA ALA A 33 -15.52 1.62 4.21
C ALA A 33 -15.98 2.74 3.27
N GLU A 34 -17.29 2.86 3.06
CA GLU A 34 -17.90 3.91 2.27
C GLU A 34 -18.29 5.10 3.14
N PHE A 35 -17.78 6.28 2.84
CA PHE A 35 -18.19 7.55 3.45
C PHE A 35 -19.01 8.40 2.47
N PRO A 36 -19.67 9.49 2.91
CA PRO A 36 -20.44 10.34 2.03
C PRO A 36 -19.65 10.87 0.81
N LYS A 37 -18.37 11.18 1.00
CA LYS A 37 -17.54 11.83 -0.04
C LYS A 37 -16.46 10.94 -0.69
N HIS A 38 -16.13 9.80 -0.09
CA HIS A 38 -15.02 8.96 -0.55
C HIS A 38 -15.19 7.50 -0.08
N PHE A 39 -14.39 6.60 -0.63
CA PHE A 39 -14.13 5.28 -0.06
C PHE A 39 -12.77 5.27 0.65
N LEU A 40 -12.70 4.60 1.79
CA LEU A 40 -11.44 4.22 2.44
C LEU A 40 -11.27 2.70 2.32
N VAL A 41 -10.19 2.27 1.69
CA VAL A 41 -9.86 0.86 1.47
C VAL A 41 -8.59 0.56 2.25
N THR A 42 -8.63 -0.39 3.19
CA THR A 42 -7.42 -0.92 3.81
C THR A 42 -7.06 -2.25 3.14
N CYS A 43 -5.80 -2.40 2.75
CA CYS A 43 -5.27 -3.57 2.05
C CYS A 43 -4.01 -4.08 2.74
N TYR A 44 -3.94 -5.40 2.92
CA TYR A 44 -2.70 -6.12 3.18
C TYR A 44 -2.44 -7.05 2.00
N THR A 45 -1.66 -6.57 1.04
CA THR A 45 -1.41 -7.25 -0.23
C THR A 45 -0.65 -8.57 -0.01
N PRO A 46 -0.99 -9.67 -0.72
CA PRO A 46 -0.31 -10.95 -0.56
C PRO A 46 1.19 -10.84 -0.92
N ASN A 47 2.06 -11.28 -0.01
CA ASN A 47 3.49 -11.38 -0.31
C ASN A 47 3.79 -12.50 -1.33
N ALA A 48 4.69 -12.26 -2.29
CA ALA A 48 5.10 -13.24 -3.31
C ALA A 48 5.89 -14.45 -2.75
N LYS A 49 6.26 -14.40 -1.45
CA LYS A 49 7.17 -15.29 -0.71
C LYS A 49 8.62 -15.19 -1.17
N GLN A 50 9.53 -15.60 -0.29
CA GLN A 50 10.97 -15.53 -0.54
C GLN A 50 11.40 -16.33 -1.78
N ASP A 51 10.71 -17.42 -2.09
CA ASP A 51 10.94 -18.27 -3.26
C ASP A 51 10.14 -17.84 -4.51
N LEU A 52 9.43 -16.71 -4.44
CA LEU A 52 8.53 -16.18 -5.47
C LEU A 52 7.42 -17.14 -5.88
N SER A 53 7.13 -18.17 -5.08
CA SER A 53 6.13 -19.21 -5.39
C SER A 53 4.69 -18.67 -5.48
N ARG A 54 4.44 -17.44 -5.01
CA ARG A 54 3.14 -16.76 -5.14
C ARG A 54 3.17 -15.56 -6.09
N LEU A 55 4.24 -15.35 -6.85
CA LEU A 55 4.35 -14.18 -7.72
C LEU A 55 3.23 -14.13 -8.77
N GLU A 56 2.87 -15.26 -9.37
CA GLU A 56 1.77 -15.35 -10.35
C GLU A 56 0.43 -14.92 -9.72
N TYR A 57 0.07 -15.50 -8.57
CA TYR A 57 -1.11 -15.09 -7.80
C TYR A 57 -1.07 -13.61 -7.39
N ARG A 58 0.11 -13.10 -7.02
CA ARG A 58 0.31 -11.69 -6.69
C ARG A 58 0.01 -10.81 -7.91
N MET A 59 0.39 -11.20 -9.12
CA MET A 59 0.08 -10.43 -10.33
C MET A 59 -1.42 -10.38 -10.63
N GLU A 60 -2.12 -11.51 -10.48
CA GLU A 60 -3.59 -11.57 -10.63
C GLU A 60 -4.28 -10.69 -9.58
N TRP A 61 -3.85 -10.79 -8.30
CA TRP A 61 -4.35 -9.94 -7.23
C TRP A 61 -4.23 -8.45 -7.55
N GLU A 62 -3.11 -8.01 -8.11
CA GLU A 62 -2.88 -6.60 -8.43
C GLU A 62 -3.80 -6.11 -9.56
N ASP A 63 -4.04 -6.93 -10.58
CA ASP A 63 -4.96 -6.60 -11.67
C ASP A 63 -6.40 -6.47 -11.17
N ASP A 64 -6.82 -7.43 -10.34
CA ASP A 64 -8.16 -7.46 -9.78
C ASP A 64 -8.38 -6.38 -8.71
N LEU A 65 -7.38 -6.08 -7.88
CA LEU A 65 -7.41 -4.95 -6.95
C LEU A 65 -7.54 -3.63 -7.73
N ARG A 66 -6.75 -3.42 -8.78
CA ARG A 66 -6.85 -2.21 -9.61
C ARG A 66 -8.24 -2.08 -10.24
N ALA A 67 -8.79 -3.16 -10.80
CA ALA A 67 -10.14 -3.16 -11.35
C ALA A 67 -11.20 -2.83 -10.29
N TYR A 68 -11.09 -3.42 -9.10
CA TYR A 68 -11.96 -3.15 -7.95
C TYR A 68 -11.92 -1.67 -7.54
N LEU A 69 -10.72 -1.09 -7.39
CA LEU A 69 -10.55 0.32 -7.02
C LEU A 69 -11.16 1.26 -8.09
N LYS A 70 -10.97 0.95 -9.38
CA LYS A 70 -11.60 1.72 -10.47
C LYS A 70 -13.12 1.64 -10.44
N GLY A 71 -13.70 0.48 -10.14
CA GLY A 71 -15.14 0.32 -9.98
C GLY A 71 -15.72 1.10 -8.79
N LEU A 72 -14.95 1.29 -7.71
CA LEU A 72 -15.32 2.19 -6.62
C LEU A 72 -15.23 3.67 -7.05
N GLU A 73 -14.17 4.03 -7.78
CA GLU A 73 -13.88 5.40 -8.23
C GLU A 73 -14.95 5.96 -9.18
N GLU A 74 -15.68 5.10 -9.90
CA GLU A 74 -16.86 5.50 -10.68
C GLU A 74 -17.95 6.20 -9.85
N LYS A 75 -17.99 5.94 -8.54
CA LYS A 75 -19.00 6.48 -7.63
C LYS A 75 -18.45 7.62 -6.77
N LYS A 76 -17.28 7.40 -6.16
CA LYS A 76 -16.63 8.35 -5.24
C LYS A 76 -15.11 8.17 -5.30
N PRO A 77 -14.33 9.23 -5.07
CA PRO A 77 -12.88 9.12 -4.91
C PRO A 77 -12.48 8.06 -3.88
N VAL A 78 -11.33 7.43 -4.10
CA VAL A 78 -10.83 6.32 -3.27
C VAL A 78 -9.54 6.74 -2.57
N ILE A 79 -9.41 6.32 -1.31
CA ILE A 79 -8.18 6.35 -0.53
C ILE A 79 -7.86 4.91 -0.17
N LEU A 80 -6.79 4.37 -0.75
CA LEU A 80 -6.22 3.07 -0.42
C LEU A 80 -5.11 3.25 0.61
N CYS A 81 -5.11 2.46 1.68
CA CYS A 81 -4.03 2.44 2.66
C CYS A 81 -3.61 1.02 3.06
N GLY A 82 -2.35 0.87 3.45
CA GLY A 82 -1.84 -0.35 4.07
C GLY A 82 -0.53 -0.86 3.48
N ASP A 83 -0.14 -2.07 3.87
CA ASP A 83 1.06 -2.76 3.40
C ASP A 83 0.79 -3.37 2.02
N LEU A 84 1.37 -2.74 1.00
CA LEU A 84 1.26 -3.17 -0.39
C LEU A 84 2.37 -4.16 -0.78
N ASN A 85 3.27 -4.53 0.13
CA ASN A 85 4.34 -5.51 -0.11
C ASN A 85 5.13 -5.22 -1.40
N VAL A 86 5.42 -3.95 -1.69
CA VAL A 86 6.24 -3.54 -2.83
C VAL A 86 6.93 -2.21 -2.54
N ALA A 87 8.23 -2.11 -2.80
CA ALA A 87 8.94 -0.83 -2.87
C ALA A 87 8.96 -0.39 -4.34
N HIS A 88 8.39 0.77 -4.67
CA HIS A 88 8.16 1.14 -6.07
C HIS A 88 9.46 1.46 -6.83
N LYS A 89 10.24 2.40 -6.27
CA LYS A 89 11.44 2.96 -6.88
C LYS A 89 12.68 2.51 -6.13
N GLU A 90 13.85 2.64 -6.75
CA GLU A 90 15.12 2.33 -6.09
C GLU A 90 15.37 3.17 -4.82
N ILE A 91 14.78 4.37 -4.73
CA ILE A 91 14.82 5.23 -3.54
C ILE A 91 13.93 4.74 -2.39
N ASP A 92 13.05 3.76 -2.65
CA ASP A 92 12.11 3.19 -1.68
C ASP A 92 12.69 2.02 -0.88
N LEU A 93 13.96 1.66 -1.07
CA LEU A 93 14.64 0.66 -0.25
C LEU A 93 16.16 0.94 -0.17
N LYS A 94 16.81 0.40 0.86
CA LYS A 94 18.24 0.69 1.10
C LYS A 94 19.18 0.09 0.04
N ASN A 95 18.88 -1.12 -0.43
CA ASN A 95 19.79 -1.93 -1.25
C ASN A 95 19.10 -2.44 -2.53
N PRO A 96 18.68 -1.56 -3.47
CA PRO A 96 17.93 -1.96 -4.67
C PRO A 96 18.66 -3.02 -5.51
N LYS A 97 19.97 -2.82 -5.75
CA LYS A 97 20.80 -3.68 -6.61
C LYS A 97 20.78 -5.16 -6.24
N THR A 98 20.69 -5.47 -4.94
CA THR A 98 20.69 -6.87 -4.46
C THR A 98 19.29 -7.45 -4.27
N ASN A 99 18.24 -6.66 -4.51
CA ASN A 99 16.86 -7.02 -4.22
C ASN A 99 15.94 -7.06 -5.44
N HIS A 100 16.42 -6.69 -6.64
CA HIS A 100 15.65 -6.73 -7.91
C HIS A 100 15.02 -8.09 -8.25
N HIS A 101 15.40 -9.18 -7.56
CA HIS A 101 14.83 -10.51 -7.73
C HIS A 101 14.21 -11.09 -6.44
N ASN A 102 13.95 -10.23 -5.46
CA ASN A 102 13.33 -10.62 -4.19
C ASN A 102 11.89 -10.10 -4.12
N ALA A 103 11.03 -10.84 -3.42
CA ALA A 103 9.67 -10.40 -3.15
C ALA A 103 9.65 -9.00 -2.53
N GLY A 104 8.78 -8.15 -3.04
CA GLY A 104 8.67 -6.73 -2.74
C GLY A 104 9.48 -5.82 -3.66
N PHE A 105 10.34 -6.32 -4.55
CA PHE A 105 11.12 -5.49 -5.47
C PHE A 105 11.40 -6.15 -6.83
N THR A 106 10.60 -7.15 -7.24
CA THR A 106 10.69 -7.65 -8.61
C THR A 106 10.18 -6.61 -9.61
N ASP A 107 10.62 -6.71 -10.87
CA ASP A 107 10.14 -5.83 -11.93
C ASP A 107 8.63 -5.95 -12.14
N GLU A 108 8.07 -7.15 -11.96
CA GLU A 108 6.63 -7.40 -12.08
C GLU A 108 5.84 -6.69 -10.97
N GLU A 109 6.25 -6.83 -9.70
CA GLU A 109 5.58 -6.15 -8.59
C GLU A 109 5.64 -4.62 -8.72
N ARG A 110 6.82 -4.09 -9.09
CA ARG A 110 7.01 -2.65 -9.35
C ARG A 110 6.22 -2.17 -10.56
N GLY A 111 6.11 -3.01 -11.58
CA GLY A 111 5.29 -2.78 -12.76
C GLY A 111 3.81 -2.63 -12.40
N LYS A 112 3.27 -3.52 -11.57
CA LYS A 112 1.86 -3.44 -11.12
C LYS A 112 1.54 -2.17 -10.36
N LEU A 113 2.42 -1.73 -9.46
CA LEU A 113 2.24 -0.44 -8.79
C LEU A 113 2.32 0.74 -9.79
N THR A 114 3.21 0.67 -10.78
CA THR A 114 3.27 1.67 -11.86
C THR A 114 1.96 1.73 -12.65
N GLU A 115 1.39 0.59 -13.01
CA GLU A 115 0.11 0.50 -13.70
C GLU A 115 -1.05 1.02 -12.83
N LEU A 116 -1.05 0.75 -11.52
CA LEU A 116 -2.03 1.31 -10.59
C LEU A 116 -1.97 2.84 -10.59
N LEU A 117 -0.78 3.43 -10.44
CA LEU A 117 -0.64 4.89 -10.45
C LEU A 117 -1.06 5.48 -11.81
N ALA A 118 -0.67 4.84 -12.91
CA ALA A 118 -1.07 5.26 -14.26
C ALA A 118 -2.59 5.17 -14.52
N ALA A 119 -3.34 4.40 -13.71
CA ALA A 119 -4.79 4.27 -13.81
C ALA A 119 -5.57 5.44 -13.18
N GLY A 120 -4.89 6.50 -12.75
CA GLY A 120 -5.49 7.70 -12.16
C GLY A 120 -5.37 7.76 -10.64
N PHE A 121 -4.29 7.19 -10.10
CA PHE A 121 -4.01 7.19 -8.67
C PHE A 121 -2.65 7.80 -8.37
N THR A 122 -2.53 8.41 -7.19
CA THR A 122 -1.35 9.12 -6.72
C THR A 122 -0.83 8.51 -5.41
N ASP A 123 0.45 8.16 -5.38
CA ASP A 123 1.19 7.88 -4.14
C ASP A 123 1.37 9.18 -3.36
N SER A 124 0.63 9.32 -2.26
CA SER A 124 0.59 10.57 -1.48
C SER A 124 1.95 10.99 -0.93
N PHE A 125 2.77 10.04 -0.50
CA PHE A 125 4.10 10.33 0.05
C PHE A 125 5.02 10.88 -1.04
N ARG A 126 5.00 10.25 -2.22
CA ARG A 126 5.84 10.68 -3.36
C ARG A 126 5.31 11.92 -4.06
N TYR A 127 4.02 12.24 -3.94
CA TYR A 127 3.48 13.51 -4.40
C TYR A 127 4.09 14.70 -3.64
N LEU A 128 4.18 14.62 -2.31
CA LEU A 128 4.81 15.66 -1.50
C LEU A 128 6.34 15.58 -1.48
N TYR A 129 6.89 14.37 -1.51
CA TYR A 129 8.33 14.10 -1.32
C TYR A 129 8.89 13.21 -2.45
N PRO A 130 8.93 13.71 -3.69
CA PRO A 130 9.26 12.89 -4.87
C PRO A 130 10.65 12.24 -4.79
N ASP A 131 11.63 12.96 -4.23
CA ASP A 131 13.04 12.58 -4.22
C ASP A 131 13.58 12.29 -2.80
N ARG A 132 12.71 12.21 -1.78
CA ARG A 132 13.15 11.96 -0.40
C ARG A 132 13.63 10.52 -0.23
N GLU A 133 14.91 10.34 0.04
CA GLU A 133 15.54 9.03 0.26
C GLU A 133 15.67 8.69 1.75
N ASN A 134 16.05 7.43 2.04
CA ASN A 134 16.38 6.93 3.38
C ASN A 134 15.25 7.00 4.41
N ILE A 135 13.99 7.01 3.95
CA ILE A 135 12.79 6.92 4.78
C ILE A 135 11.97 5.71 4.36
N TYR A 136 11.72 4.83 5.32
CA TYR A 136 11.20 3.48 5.09
C TYR A 136 10.10 3.20 6.11
N SER A 137 9.23 2.25 5.81
CA SER A 137 8.13 1.84 6.67
C SER A 137 8.32 0.45 7.26
N TRP A 138 9.26 -0.35 6.74
CA TRP A 138 9.56 -1.70 7.18
C TRP A 138 11.06 -1.97 7.31
N TRP A 139 11.46 -2.73 8.33
CA TRP A 139 12.81 -3.25 8.51
C TRP A 139 12.79 -4.67 9.07
N SER A 140 13.59 -5.55 8.48
CA SER A 140 13.77 -6.90 9.04
C SER A 140 14.28 -6.85 10.49
N TYR A 141 13.71 -7.68 11.37
CA TYR A 141 14.25 -7.89 12.71
C TYR A 141 15.66 -8.47 12.71
N ARG A 142 16.11 -9.09 11.60
CA ARG A 142 17.44 -9.69 11.49
C ARG A 142 18.50 -8.60 11.35
N PHE A 143 19.71 -8.90 11.83
CA PHE A 143 20.91 -8.10 11.60
C PHE A 143 20.85 -6.63 12.07
N LYS A 144 19.90 -6.31 12.96
CA LYS A 144 19.66 -4.93 13.44
C LYS A 144 19.36 -3.98 12.26
N ALA A 145 18.52 -4.41 11.31
CA ALA A 145 18.28 -3.65 10.09
C ALA A 145 17.70 -2.26 10.37
N ARG A 146 16.80 -2.14 11.37
CA ARG A 146 16.23 -0.85 11.79
C ARG A 146 17.28 0.12 12.34
N GLU A 147 18.18 -0.34 13.21
CA GLU A 147 19.31 0.47 13.73
C GLU A 147 20.22 0.99 12.60
N LYS A 148 20.40 0.19 11.54
CA LYS A 148 21.23 0.54 10.37
C LYS A 148 20.46 1.29 9.27
N ASN A 149 19.17 1.53 9.48
CA ASN A 149 18.24 2.04 8.47
C ASN A 149 18.30 1.25 7.14
N ALA A 150 18.42 -0.07 7.21
CA ALA A 150 18.36 -0.97 6.07
C ALA A 150 16.91 -1.43 5.82
N GLY A 151 16.07 -0.47 5.41
CA GLY A 151 14.62 -0.63 5.32
C GLY A 151 14.06 -0.55 3.90
N TRP A 152 12.74 -0.69 3.84
CA TRP A 152 11.90 -0.64 2.65
C TRP A 152 10.66 0.20 2.94
N ARG A 153 10.19 0.99 1.96
CA ARG A 153 8.90 1.68 2.01
C ARG A 153 7.90 0.82 1.25
N ILE A 154 7.08 0.09 1.99
CA ILE A 154 6.08 -0.84 1.46
C ILE A 154 4.65 -0.55 1.97
N ASP A 155 4.52 0.41 2.88
CA ASP A 155 3.25 0.89 3.41
C ASP A 155 2.89 2.21 2.73
N TYR A 156 1.66 2.32 2.23
CA TYR A 156 1.24 3.43 1.38
C TYR A 156 -0.08 4.03 1.83
N PHE A 157 -0.25 5.29 1.45
CA PHE A 157 -1.55 5.87 1.12
C PHE A 157 -1.55 6.23 -0.37
N ILE A 158 -2.41 5.57 -1.15
CA ILE A 158 -2.63 5.83 -2.58
C ILE A 158 -4.03 6.44 -2.72
N VAL A 159 -4.14 7.61 -3.35
CA VAL A 159 -5.40 8.34 -3.47
C VAL A 159 -5.80 8.50 -4.94
N SER A 160 -7.10 8.58 -5.23
CA SER A 160 -7.58 9.05 -6.53
C SER A 160 -6.93 10.38 -6.90
N ASP A 161 -6.56 10.56 -8.17
CA ASP A 161 -5.85 11.77 -8.63
C ASP A 161 -6.62 13.07 -8.38
N CYS A 162 -7.96 13.01 -8.37
CA CYS A 162 -8.80 14.17 -8.06
C CYS A 162 -8.66 14.67 -6.60
N LEU A 163 -8.02 13.88 -5.72
CA LEU A 163 -7.73 14.24 -4.34
C LEU A 163 -6.29 14.73 -4.13
N LYS A 164 -5.39 14.61 -5.12
CA LYS A 164 -3.95 14.85 -4.90
C LYS A 164 -3.62 16.26 -4.39
N ASP A 165 -4.30 17.28 -4.93
CA ASP A 165 -4.08 18.69 -4.53
C ASP A 165 -4.73 19.01 -3.17
N ARG A 166 -5.40 18.04 -2.55
CA ARG A 166 -6.02 18.14 -1.22
C ARG A 166 -5.15 17.48 -0.14
N ILE A 167 -4.04 16.83 -0.53
CA ILE A 167 -3.06 16.24 0.39
C ILE A 167 -2.34 17.38 1.10
N ARG A 168 -2.43 17.42 2.43
CA ARG A 168 -1.74 18.41 3.27
C ARG A 168 -0.40 17.90 3.74
N GLU A 169 -0.35 16.64 4.19
CA GLU A 169 0.85 16.04 4.74
C GLU A 169 0.81 14.51 4.59
N ALA A 170 2.00 13.90 4.46
CA ALA A 170 2.18 12.45 4.45
C ALA A 170 3.42 12.07 5.27
N VAL A 171 3.24 11.35 6.37
CA VAL A 171 4.30 11.08 7.36
C VAL A 171 4.56 9.58 7.49
N ILE A 172 5.83 9.23 7.68
CA ILE A 172 6.26 7.88 8.05
C ILE A 172 6.91 7.97 9.43
N HIS A 173 6.26 7.40 10.44
CA HIS A 173 6.60 7.56 11.87
C HIS A 173 7.71 6.60 12.31
N THR A 174 8.91 6.78 11.75
CA THR A 174 10.05 5.86 11.92
C THR A 174 10.48 5.63 13.37
N GLU A 175 10.14 6.54 14.28
CA GLU A 175 10.42 6.46 15.71
C GLU A 175 9.46 5.55 16.49
N ARG A 176 8.36 5.10 15.88
CA ARG A 176 7.35 4.25 16.53
C ARG A 176 7.71 2.77 16.39
N GLU A 177 8.06 2.16 17.51
CA GLU A 177 8.42 0.75 17.60
C GLU A 177 7.22 -0.13 18.03
N GLY A 178 7.42 -1.45 18.03
CA GLY A 178 6.41 -2.46 18.40
C GLY A 178 6.03 -3.42 17.26
N SER A 179 6.43 -3.08 16.03
CA SER A 179 6.33 -3.91 14.82
C SER A 179 7.64 -3.79 14.01
N ASP A 180 7.86 -4.72 13.07
CA ASP A 180 8.87 -4.58 12.02
C ASP A 180 8.49 -3.48 11.02
N HIS A 181 7.21 -3.10 11.00
CA HIS A 181 6.71 -1.90 10.36
C HIS A 181 6.66 -0.69 11.34
N CYS A 182 6.58 0.52 10.78
CA CYS A 182 6.13 1.70 11.50
C CYS A 182 4.87 2.31 10.83
N PRO A 183 4.03 3.06 11.58
CA PRO A 183 2.83 3.67 11.01
C PRO A 183 3.15 4.67 9.89
N VAL A 184 2.28 4.68 8.89
CA VAL A 184 2.20 5.74 7.88
C VAL A 184 0.92 6.55 8.09
N GLU A 185 0.97 7.85 7.82
CA GLU A 185 -0.11 8.80 8.06
C GLU A 185 -0.36 9.67 6.83
N LEU A 186 -1.62 10.01 6.60
CA LEU A 186 -2.08 10.95 5.59
C LEU A 186 -2.99 11.99 6.25
N ASP A 187 -2.65 13.28 6.12
CA ASP A 187 -3.57 14.40 6.36
C ASP A 187 -4.07 14.91 5.00
N ILE A 188 -5.38 14.91 4.81
CA ILE A 188 -6.02 15.22 3.54
C ILE A 188 -7.38 15.88 3.75
N ASP A 189 -7.66 16.92 2.96
CA ASP A 189 -8.98 17.54 2.93
C ASP A 189 -9.98 16.70 2.13
N ILE A 190 -11.14 16.39 2.71
CA ILE A 190 -12.18 15.55 2.07
C ILE A 190 -13.55 16.23 1.98
#